data_AF-A0A8I2YXB8-F1
#
_entry.id   AF-A0A8I2YXB8-F1
#
_cell.length_a   1.000
_cell.length_b   1.000
_cell.length_c   1.000
_cell.angle_alpha   90.00
_cell.angle_beta   90.00
_cell.angle_gamma   90.00
#
_symmetry.space_group_name_H-M   'P 1'
#
loop_
_entity.id
_entity.type
_entity.pdbx_description
1 polymer ?
#
loop_
_entity_poly.entity_id
_entity_poly.type
_entity_poly.pdbx_seq_one_letter_code
_entity_poly.pdbx_strand_id
1 'polypeptide(L)'
;MWTDSLVARFQHKRTSTFFAQGAPLIPRMGSRPISTMTLDPVPDLERNSDDQPQPCDSPVNRAEHVPAPPISQVTATTVDEKQTGEKPTPQVASKHDTSLAQVTPDIESIQRLGMRSIRSFFMEEIDTAQAAAPLTAYCFMTGFIDAVSFSAIFVWCAFQTGNSVQLALALARLFNGQHDTSFHIADQQALCSLLCFVSGAFIGRIGDKIGCKTRAWLTLGTLIQTLFTIGGAITIWQSGSGSVADNRGDPAWNNTLSFVTIGFISASMGLQGIMGKRLNTQFTTTVVLTTTWCELMTEPQLFNFRRLVVARDHKVMAILFLFIGGFISRAILDKIGSGGTLGVGAGIRLIIAFWWLLIPAKKAAQK
;
A
#
# COMPACT_ATOMS: atom_id res chain seq x y z
N MET A 1 -6.07 21.05 40.46
CA MET A 1 -7.27 20.17 40.48
C MET A 1 -8.34 20.80 39.60
N TRP A 2 -8.93 20.19 38.56
CA TRP A 2 -8.82 18.81 38.03
C TRP A 2 -9.12 17.69 39.06
N THR A 3 -10.15 16.83 38.97
CA THR A 3 -11.36 16.70 38.12
C THR A 3 -12.50 16.12 39.01
N ASP A 4 -13.69 15.63 38.64
CA ASP A 4 -14.53 15.46 37.41
C ASP A 4 -16.01 15.73 37.82
N SER A 5 -17.04 15.94 36.99
CA SER A 5 -17.49 15.39 35.69
C SER A 5 -18.24 14.04 35.69
N LEU A 6 -19.51 14.11 36.11
CA LEU A 6 -20.66 13.43 35.47
C LEU A 6 -20.55 11.92 35.13
N VAL A 7 -20.54 11.05 36.15
CA VAL A 7 -20.91 9.62 36.00
C VAL A 7 -22.08 9.25 36.93
N ALA A 8 -23.30 9.71 36.60
CA ALA A 8 -24.53 9.29 37.30
C ALA A 8 -25.82 9.62 36.52
N ARG A 9 -26.33 8.67 35.70
CA ARG A 9 -27.76 8.51 35.35
C ARG A 9 -28.00 7.22 34.56
N PHE A 10 -29.19 6.63 34.75
CA PHE A 10 -29.75 5.47 34.02
C PHE A 10 -29.10 4.08 34.25
N GLN A 11 -29.17 3.60 35.48
CA GLN A 11 -29.49 2.18 35.74
C GLN A 11 -30.87 2.09 36.42
N HIS A 12 -31.83 1.40 35.77
CA HIS A 12 -32.82 0.46 36.34
C HIS A 12 -34.07 0.32 35.47
N LYS A 13 -34.12 -0.78 34.69
CA LYS A 13 -35.27 -1.70 34.67
C LYS A 13 -34.81 -3.04 34.09
N ARG A 14 -35.00 -4.12 34.86
CA ARG A 14 -34.56 -5.49 34.54
C ARG A 14 -35.64 -6.43 35.05
N THR A 15 -36.18 -7.30 34.19
CA THR A 15 -37.10 -8.38 34.60
C THR A 15 -37.06 -9.51 33.56
N SER A 16 -37.21 -10.74 34.03
CA SER A 16 -37.13 -12.00 33.28
C SER A 16 -38.47 -12.30 32.54
N THR A 17 -38.68 -13.38 31.75
CA THR A 17 -38.02 -14.70 31.64
C THR A 17 -38.30 -15.35 30.26
N PHE A 18 -37.70 -16.52 29.98
CA PHE A 18 -37.91 -17.39 28.80
C PHE A 18 -39.35 -17.98 28.69
N PHE A 19 -39.82 -18.31 27.47
CA PHE A 19 -39.94 -19.72 26.98
C PHE A 19 -40.43 -19.90 25.51
N ALA A 20 -39.70 -20.74 24.75
CA ALA A 20 -40.10 -21.70 23.69
C ALA A 20 -40.75 -21.33 22.32
N GLN A 21 -40.59 -22.33 21.42
CA GLN A 21 -41.15 -22.59 20.07
C GLN A 21 -40.45 -21.92 18.87
N GLY A 22 -40.02 -22.65 17.83
CA GLY A 22 -39.95 -24.12 17.66
C GLY A 22 -39.22 -24.54 16.36
N ALA A 23 -38.61 -25.73 16.34
CA ALA A 23 -37.82 -26.24 15.20
C ALA A 23 -38.50 -27.47 14.53
N PRO A 24 -38.27 -27.73 13.22
CA PRO A 24 -38.93 -28.82 12.49
C PRO A 24 -38.36 -30.20 12.82
N LEU A 25 -39.19 -31.24 12.61
CA LEU A 25 -38.93 -32.63 13.02
C LEU A 25 -38.40 -33.50 11.88
N ILE A 26 -37.60 -34.52 12.23
CA ILE A 26 -37.20 -35.64 11.35
C ILE A 26 -37.76 -36.95 11.96
N PRO A 27 -38.39 -37.87 11.18
CA PRO A 27 -39.00 -39.08 11.74
C PRO A 27 -38.01 -40.18 12.16
N ARG A 28 -38.45 -41.07 13.06
CA ARG A 28 -37.76 -42.33 13.43
C ARG A 28 -38.65 -43.55 13.16
N MET A 29 -38.04 -44.66 12.74
CA MET A 29 -38.57 -46.03 12.84
C MET A 29 -37.40 -47.03 12.92
N GLY A 30 -37.68 -48.27 13.34
CA GLY A 30 -36.69 -49.36 13.49
C GLY A 30 -36.25 -49.56 14.95
N SER A 31 -35.96 -50.80 15.35
CA SER A 31 -35.72 -51.14 16.77
C SER A 31 -34.97 -52.46 16.98
N ARG A 32 -34.16 -52.50 18.07
CA ARG A 32 -33.51 -53.66 18.72
C ARG A 32 -32.33 -54.33 17.97
N PRO A 33 -31.41 -55.05 18.67
CA PRO A 33 -31.06 -54.93 20.10
C PRO A 33 -29.54 -54.82 20.40
N ILE A 34 -29.25 -54.23 21.56
CA ILE A 34 -28.20 -54.55 22.55
C ILE A 34 -26.97 -55.36 22.08
N SER A 35 -25.79 -54.75 22.23
CA SER A 35 -24.61 -55.46 22.74
C SER A 35 -23.87 -54.57 23.75
N THR A 36 -23.36 -55.15 24.83
CA THR A 36 -22.72 -54.44 25.95
C THR A 36 -21.22 -54.35 25.78
N MET A 37 -20.64 -53.19 26.11
CA MET A 37 -19.22 -53.09 26.46
C MET A 37 -19.06 -52.15 27.66
N THR A 38 -18.21 -52.54 28.61
CA THR A 38 -18.11 -51.92 29.94
C THR A 38 -17.25 -50.65 29.97
N LEU A 39 -17.54 -49.80 30.95
CA LEU A 39 -16.62 -48.76 31.43
C LEU A 39 -15.71 -49.40 32.49
N ASP A 40 -14.41 -49.16 32.40
CA ASP A 40 -13.43 -49.43 33.46
C ASP A 40 -12.77 -48.10 33.91
N PRO A 41 -12.33 -47.97 35.17
CA PRO A 41 -12.14 -46.68 35.83
C PRO A 41 -10.72 -46.08 35.74
N VAL A 42 -10.63 -44.79 36.04
CA VAL A 42 -9.39 -44.03 36.25
C VAL A 42 -8.79 -44.37 37.64
N PRO A 43 -7.46 -44.59 37.77
CA PRO A 43 -6.78 -44.58 39.05
C PRO A 43 -6.45 -43.16 39.53
N ASP A 44 -6.76 -42.84 40.79
CA ASP A 44 -6.41 -41.55 41.41
C ASP A 44 -4.90 -41.40 41.63
N LEU A 45 -4.39 -40.16 41.51
CA LEU A 45 -3.12 -39.74 42.13
C LEU A 45 -3.32 -38.43 42.89
N GLU A 46 -3.41 -38.60 44.21
CA GLU A 46 -3.21 -37.68 45.33
C GLU A 46 -3.40 -36.18 45.11
N ARG A 47 -4.48 -35.66 45.69
CA ARG A 47 -4.60 -34.27 46.15
C ARG A 47 -3.44 -33.96 47.08
N ASN A 48 -2.70 -32.89 46.80
CA ASN A 48 -2.03 -32.11 47.83
C ASN A 48 -2.46 -30.65 47.72
N SER A 49 -2.78 -30.01 48.85
CA SER A 49 -3.46 -28.72 48.87
C SER A 49 -2.99 -27.87 50.04
N ASP A 50 -2.17 -26.87 49.75
CA ASP A 50 -1.89 -25.72 50.61
C ASP A 50 -2.11 -24.42 49.82
N ASP A 51 -2.44 -23.35 50.53
CA ASP A 51 -3.07 -22.12 50.01
C ASP A 51 -2.19 -20.88 50.29
N GLN A 52 -2.59 -19.74 49.75
CA GLN A 52 -2.12 -18.37 49.94
C GLN A 52 -0.80 -17.94 49.24
N PRO A 53 -0.83 -16.85 48.45
CA PRO A 53 0.37 -16.14 48.00
C PRO A 53 0.82 -15.08 49.03
N GLN A 54 2.13 -14.89 49.18
CA GLN A 54 2.71 -13.74 49.90
C GLN A 54 3.43 -12.77 48.94
N PRO A 55 3.46 -11.45 49.27
CA PRO A 55 4.16 -10.45 48.48
C PRO A 55 5.66 -10.39 48.81
N CYS A 56 6.48 -9.98 47.84
CA CYS A 56 7.89 -9.63 48.04
C CYS A 56 8.13 -8.17 47.66
N ASP A 57 8.50 -7.35 48.65
CA ASP A 57 8.92 -5.97 48.46
C ASP A 57 10.31 -5.86 47.81
N SER A 58 10.59 -4.67 47.25
CA SER A 58 11.88 -4.34 46.63
C SER A 58 12.94 -3.89 47.65
N PRO A 59 14.23 -3.99 47.30
CA PRO A 59 15.21 -2.98 47.69
C PRO A 59 15.48 -2.00 46.53
N VAL A 60 15.77 -0.74 46.89
CA VAL A 60 15.93 0.41 45.98
C VAL A 60 17.36 0.51 45.44
N ASN A 61 17.52 1.01 44.20
CA ASN A 61 18.69 1.83 43.87
C ASN A 61 18.42 2.95 42.85
N ARG A 62 19.04 4.10 43.11
CA ARG A 62 19.25 5.26 42.20
C ARG A 62 20.44 4.98 41.27
N ALA A 63 20.70 5.68 40.16
CA ALA A 63 19.95 6.61 39.30
C ALA A 63 20.52 6.42 37.86
N GLU A 64 20.03 7.03 36.78
CA GLU A 64 20.29 8.43 36.37
C GLU A 64 19.20 8.95 35.42
N HIS A 65 19.21 10.26 35.12
CA HIS A 65 18.14 10.93 34.38
C HIS A 65 18.72 11.79 33.25
N VAL A 66 18.51 11.37 31.98
CA VAL A 66 18.99 12.08 30.79
C VAL A 66 17.84 12.87 30.15
N PRO A 67 17.90 14.21 30.08
CA PRO A 67 16.81 15.03 29.54
C PRO A 67 16.79 15.08 28.01
N ALA A 68 15.60 15.28 27.44
CA ALA A 68 15.40 15.50 26.00
C ALA A 68 15.75 16.94 25.57
N PRO A 69 16.18 17.17 24.31
CA PRO A 69 16.49 18.50 23.80
C PRO A 69 15.21 19.35 23.57
N PRO A 70 15.28 20.69 23.75
CA PRO A 70 14.11 21.56 23.70
C PRO A 70 13.66 21.95 22.28
N ILE A 71 12.40 22.40 22.20
CA ILE A 71 11.79 22.94 20.98
C ILE A 71 12.18 24.41 20.80
N SER A 72 12.87 24.75 19.71
CA SER A 72 13.17 26.14 19.36
C SER A 72 11.98 26.82 18.67
N GLN A 73 11.13 27.48 19.46
CA GLN A 73 10.35 28.63 18.97
C GLN A 73 11.16 29.91 19.18
N VAL A 74 11.31 30.73 18.14
CA VAL A 74 11.78 32.12 18.27
C VAL A 74 10.82 33.02 17.49
N THR A 75 10.28 34.01 18.19
CA THR A 75 9.29 34.97 17.69
C THR A 75 9.95 36.02 16.78
N ALA A 76 9.16 36.66 15.92
CA ALA A 76 9.62 37.80 15.14
C ALA A 76 9.94 39.02 16.03
N THR A 77 10.96 39.79 15.65
CA THR A 77 11.21 41.14 16.16
C THR A 77 11.47 42.09 15.00
N THR A 78 10.70 43.17 14.94
CA THR A 78 10.88 44.28 13.99
C THR A 78 11.93 45.28 14.49
N VAL A 79 12.71 45.86 13.58
CA VAL A 79 13.44 47.12 13.79
C VAL A 79 13.30 47.96 12.52
N ASP A 80 13.13 49.28 12.69
CA ASP A 80 12.85 50.24 11.63
C ASP A 80 14.03 50.53 10.70
N GLU A 81 13.73 50.93 9.46
CA GLU A 81 14.58 51.87 8.72
C GLU A 81 13.73 53.06 8.25
N LYS A 82 14.35 54.25 8.20
CA LYS A 82 13.67 55.54 8.31
C LYS A 82 13.64 56.30 6.99
N GLN A 83 12.53 56.99 6.71
CA GLN A 83 12.39 57.85 5.53
C GLN A 83 13.39 59.02 5.52
N THR A 84 14.07 59.18 4.40
CA THR A 84 14.36 60.48 3.75
C THR A 84 14.31 60.27 2.25
N GLY A 85 13.81 61.24 1.49
CA GLY A 85 13.77 61.18 0.04
C GLY A 85 14.04 62.55 -0.57
N GLU A 86 14.69 62.58 -1.73
CA GLU A 86 14.85 63.78 -2.54
C GLU A 86 14.87 63.42 -4.03
N LYS A 87 14.52 64.39 -4.90
CA LYS A 87 14.31 64.17 -6.33
C LYS A 87 14.67 65.42 -7.14
N PRO A 88 15.71 65.35 -8.00
CA PRO A 88 15.88 66.27 -9.12
C PRO A 88 15.20 65.76 -10.41
N THR A 89 15.06 66.64 -11.40
CA THR A 89 14.42 66.40 -12.71
C THR A 89 14.95 67.46 -13.68
N PRO A 90 14.80 67.35 -15.02
CA PRO A 90 15.09 66.24 -15.93
C PRO A 90 16.45 66.44 -16.65
N GLN A 91 16.82 65.53 -17.57
CA GLN A 91 17.80 65.85 -18.63
C GLN A 91 17.15 65.78 -20.01
N VAL A 92 17.71 66.55 -20.95
CA VAL A 92 17.14 66.85 -22.27
C VAL A 92 17.51 65.78 -23.30
N ALA A 93 16.65 65.61 -24.31
CA ALA A 93 16.75 64.55 -25.31
C ALA A 93 18.03 64.60 -26.16
N SER A 94 18.52 63.41 -26.52
CA SER A 94 19.16 63.18 -27.81
C SER A 94 18.31 62.19 -28.61
N LYS A 95 18.27 62.35 -29.94
CA LYS A 95 17.57 61.43 -30.83
C LYS A 95 18.50 60.26 -31.16
N HIS A 96 17.96 59.05 -31.20
CA HIS A 96 18.58 57.93 -31.90
C HIS A 96 17.56 57.29 -32.84
N ASP A 97 18.02 56.89 -34.02
CA ASP A 97 17.16 56.64 -35.17
C ASP A 97 16.34 55.36 -35.02
N THR A 98 15.06 55.43 -35.39
CA THR A 98 14.17 54.27 -35.46
C THR A 98 14.49 53.46 -36.72
N SER A 99 15.56 52.67 -36.65
CA SER A 99 15.83 51.64 -37.65
C SER A 99 14.69 50.63 -37.69
N LEU A 100 14.16 50.37 -38.88
CA LEU A 100 13.17 49.33 -39.12
C LEU A 100 13.82 47.96 -38.97
N ALA A 101 13.85 47.45 -37.75
CA ALA A 101 14.25 46.07 -37.47
C ALA A 101 13.30 45.11 -38.20
N GLN A 102 13.76 44.59 -39.34
CA GLN A 102 13.03 43.57 -40.09
C GLN A 102 12.89 42.34 -39.19
N VAL A 103 11.66 41.98 -38.84
CA VAL A 103 11.36 40.72 -38.17
C VAL A 103 11.42 39.60 -39.21
N THR A 104 12.64 39.27 -39.64
CA THR A 104 12.92 37.98 -40.27
C THR A 104 12.64 36.91 -39.23
N PRO A 105 11.71 35.96 -39.47
CA PRO A 105 11.51 34.85 -38.54
C PRO A 105 12.81 34.03 -38.50
N ASP A 106 13.38 33.86 -37.31
CA ASP A 106 14.65 33.15 -37.14
C ASP A 106 14.57 31.75 -37.74
N ILE A 107 15.25 31.53 -38.87
CA ILE A 107 15.28 30.21 -39.53
C ILE A 107 15.98 29.20 -38.60
N GLU A 108 16.92 29.65 -37.76
CA GLU A 108 17.44 28.87 -36.63
C GLU A 108 16.35 28.35 -35.68
N SER A 109 15.33 29.16 -35.36
CA SER A 109 14.26 28.73 -34.43
C SER A 109 13.42 27.60 -35.02
N ILE A 110 13.20 27.63 -36.35
CA ILE A 110 12.51 26.59 -37.11
C ILE A 110 13.42 25.35 -37.24
N GLN A 111 14.72 25.54 -37.46
CA GLN A 111 15.68 24.44 -37.58
C GLN A 111 15.92 23.72 -36.23
N ARG A 112 15.80 24.43 -35.09
CA ARG A 112 15.81 23.86 -33.73
C ARG A 112 14.53 23.06 -33.37
N LEU A 113 13.48 23.10 -34.20
CA LEU A 113 12.33 22.18 -34.10
C LEU A 113 12.60 20.83 -34.81
N GLY A 114 13.69 20.71 -35.58
CA GLY A 114 14.10 19.48 -36.23
C GLY A 114 14.52 18.40 -35.22
N MET A 115 13.64 17.40 -35.03
CA MET A 115 13.88 16.16 -34.26
C MET A 115 14.74 16.33 -33.00
N ARG A 116 14.10 16.66 -31.87
CA ARG A 116 14.67 16.35 -30.54
C ARG A 116 15.16 14.90 -30.56
N SER A 117 16.42 14.67 -30.19
CA SER A 117 16.98 13.32 -30.18
C SER A 117 16.08 12.39 -29.39
N ILE A 118 15.72 11.23 -29.96
CA ILE A 118 14.85 10.25 -29.29
C ILE A 118 15.46 9.91 -27.91
N ARG A 119 16.78 9.79 -27.83
CA ARG A 119 17.52 9.59 -26.58
C ARG A 119 17.30 10.72 -25.56
N SER A 120 17.23 11.99 -25.98
CA SER A 120 16.96 13.09 -25.03
C SER A 120 15.50 13.08 -24.57
N PHE A 121 14.54 12.86 -25.47
CA PHE A 121 13.12 12.77 -25.09
C PHE A 121 12.84 11.68 -24.04
N PHE A 122 13.48 10.51 -24.19
CA PHE A 122 13.37 9.40 -23.24
C PHE A 122 14.12 9.66 -21.91
N MET A 123 15.23 10.41 -21.93
CA MET A 123 16.02 10.74 -20.73
C MET A 123 15.58 12.04 -20.02
N GLU A 124 14.60 12.77 -20.56
CA GLU A 124 13.95 13.88 -19.84
C GLU A 124 13.27 13.37 -18.56
N GLU A 125 13.48 14.06 -17.43
CA GLU A 125 12.71 13.84 -16.20
C GLU A 125 11.28 14.37 -16.35
N ILE A 126 10.30 13.61 -15.89
CA ILE A 126 8.89 14.04 -15.88
C ILE A 126 8.62 15.08 -14.78
N ASP A 127 7.61 15.92 -14.99
CA ASP A 127 7.01 16.70 -13.91
C ASP A 127 6.18 15.78 -13.00
N THR A 128 6.70 15.56 -11.79
CA THR A 128 6.04 14.72 -10.79
C THR A 128 4.73 15.29 -10.25
N ALA A 129 4.42 16.57 -10.47
CA ALA A 129 3.10 17.13 -10.19
C ALA A 129 2.03 16.63 -11.18
N GLN A 130 2.42 16.36 -12.43
CA GLN A 130 1.54 15.83 -13.48
C GLN A 130 1.41 14.30 -13.46
N ALA A 131 2.21 13.62 -12.63
CA ALA A 131 2.23 12.15 -12.52
C ALA A 131 1.02 11.54 -11.79
N ALA A 132 0.06 12.35 -11.32
CA ALA A 132 -1.03 11.91 -10.46
C ALA A 132 -1.91 10.81 -11.09
N ALA A 133 -2.18 10.87 -12.40
CA ALA A 133 -3.03 9.91 -13.08
C ALA A 133 -2.40 8.49 -13.20
N PRO A 134 -1.17 8.30 -13.72
CA PRO A 134 -0.54 6.97 -13.72
C PRO A 134 -0.20 6.48 -12.30
N LEU A 135 0.03 7.36 -11.32
CA LEU A 135 0.16 6.97 -9.91
C LEU A 135 -1.17 6.45 -9.31
N THR A 136 -2.30 7.07 -9.66
CA THR A 136 -3.64 6.59 -9.30
C THR A 136 -3.91 5.23 -9.95
N ALA A 137 -3.49 5.04 -11.20
CA ALA A 137 -3.59 3.75 -11.90
C ALA A 137 -2.67 2.67 -11.28
N TYR A 138 -1.52 3.03 -10.70
CA TYR A 138 -0.74 2.12 -9.85
C TYR A 138 -1.49 1.74 -8.56
N CYS A 139 -2.17 2.66 -7.88
CA CYS A 139 -2.99 2.32 -6.71
C CYS A 139 -4.14 1.36 -7.07
N PHE A 140 -4.78 1.56 -8.25
CA PHE A 140 -5.71 0.58 -8.82
C PHE A 140 -5.05 -0.78 -9.02
N MET A 141 -3.87 -0.83 -9.66
CA MET A 141 -3.15 -2.09 -9.89
C MET A 141 -2.77 -2.81 -8.58
N THR A 142 -2.50 -2.08 -7.50
CA THR A 142 -2.29 -2.65 -6.16
C THR A 142 -3.51 -3.44 -5.71
N GLY A 143 -4.68 -2.79 -5.58
CA GLY A 143 -5.90 -3.49 -5.17
C GLY A 143 -6.31 -4.60 -6.14
N PHE A 144 -6.10 -4.39 -7.44
CA PHE A 144 -6.44 -5.35 -8.48
C PHE A 144 -5.64 -6.66 -8.36
N ILE A 145 -4.31 -6.59 -8.20
CA ILE A 145 -3.46 -7.79 -8.04
C ILE A 145 -3.72 -8.46 -6.69
N ASP A 146 -3.81 -7.68 -5.61
CA ASP A 146 -4.01 -8.20 -4.26
C ASP A 146 -5.37 -8.89 -4.07
N ALA A 147 -6.41 -8.46 -4.78
CA ALA A 147 -7.69 -9.16 -4.80
C ALA A 147 -7.62 -10.54 -5.49
N VAL A 148 -6.72 -10.75 -6.47
CA VAL A 148 -6.52 -12.09 -7.06
C VAL A 148 -5.83 -13.00 -6.06
N SER A 149 -4.69 -12.57 -5.50
CA SER A 149 -3.93 -13.42 -4.56
C SER A 149 -4.73 -13.70 -3.28
N PHE A 150 -5.34 -12.67 -2.68
CA PHE A 150 -6.07 -12.85 -1.44
C PHE A 150 -7.31 -13.76 -1.60
N SER A 151 -7.97 -13.74 -2.76
CA SER A 151 -9.12 -14.63 -3.02
C SER A 151 -8.73 -16.11 -3.09
N ALA A 152 -7.51 -16.42 -3.52
CA ALA A 152 -7.05 -17.80 -3.72
C ALA A 152 -6.21 -18.36 -2.56
N ILE A 153 -5.48 -17.51 -1.83
CA ILE A 153 -4.51 -17.93 -0.80
C ILE A 153 -4.54 -17.08 0.49
N PHE A 154 -5.41 -16.06 0.59
CA PHE A 154 -5.49 -15.15 1.74
C PHE A 154 -4.18 -14.38 2.06
N VAL A 155 -3.20 -14.39 1.15
CA VAL A 155 -1.93 -13.65 1.20
C VAL A 155 -2.00 -12.44 0.27
N TRP A 156 -1.47 -11.31 0.73
CA TRP A 156 -1.40 -10.06 -0.02
C TRP A 156 -0.04 -9.94 -0.73
N CYS A 157 -0.01 -9.86 -2.05
CA CYS A 157 1.25 -9.78 -2.80
C CYS A 157 1.88 -8.37 -2.78
N ALA A 158 1.12 -7.34 -2.42
CA ALA A 158 1.59 -5.98 -2.21
C ALA A 158 1.72 -5.60 -0.72
N PHE A 159 0.76 -5.98 0.14
CA PHE A 159 0.76 -5.58 1.57
C PHE A 159 1.69 -6.42 2.47
N GLN A 160 3.00 -6.30 2.24
CA GLN A 160 4.03 -7.10 2.92
C GLN A 160 4.11 -6.98 4.45
N THR A 161 3.48 -5.96 5.06
CA THR A 161 3.33 -5.85 6.52
C THR A 161 2.57 -7.04 7.10
N GLY A 162 1.49 -7.48 6.44
CA GLY A 162 0.70 -8.64 6.90
C GLY A 162 1.52 -9.94 6.83
N ASN A 163 2.19 -10.16 5.70
CA ASN A 163 3.01 -11.35 5.46
C ASN A 163 4.18 -11.42 6.46
N SER A 164 4.81 -10.28 6.78
CA SER A 164 5.89 -10.19 7.77
C SER A 164 5.41 -10.58 9.18
N VAL A 165 4.21 -10.14 9.57
CA VAL A 165 3.60 -10.53 10.85
C VAL A 165 3.20 -12.01 10.86
N GLN A 166 2.64 -12.53 9.75
CA GLN A 166 2.31 -13.95 9.64
C GLN A 166 3.55 -14.84 9.81
N LEU A 167 4.68 -14.47 9.19
CA LEU A 167 5.94 -15.19 9.34
C LEU A 167 6.49 -15.12 10.78
N ALA A 168 6.36 -13.97 11.45
CA ALA A 168 6.72 -13.84 12.85
C ALA A 168 5.85 -14.73 13.76
N LEU A 169 4.54 -14.85 13.48
CA LEU A 169 3.64 -15.76 14.18
C LEU A 169 3.97 -17.23 13.91
N ALA A 170 4.28 -17.60 12.66
CA ALA A 170 4.70 -18.95 12.31
C ALA A 170 5.98 -19.37 13.04
N LEU A 171 6.98 -18.46 13.13
CA LEU A 171 8.19 -18.65 13.93
C LEU A 171 7.89 -18.73 15.43
N ALA A 172 6.96 -17.93 15.95
CA ALA A 172 6.60 -17.95 17.38
C ALA A 172 6.01 -19.29 17.84
N ARG A 173 5.34 -20.06 16.96
CA ARG A 173 4.80 -21.40 17.31
C ARG A 173 5.89 -22.38 17.76
N LEU A 174 7.11 -22.27 17.23
CA LEU A 174 8.24 -23.15 17.57
C LEU A 174 8.68 -23.05 19.04
N PHE A 175 8.34 -21.96 19.74
CA PHE A 175 8.78 -21.70 21.11
C PHE A 175 7.74 -22.07 22.19
N ASN A 176 6.46 -22.21 21.83
CA ASN A 176 5.37 -22.33 22.81
C ASN A 176 4.98 -23.78 23.18
N GLY A 177 5.53 -24.80 22.51
CA GLY A 177 5.45 -26.23 22.90
C GLY A 177 4.06 -26.91 22.87
N GLN A 178 2.97 -26.14 22.88
CA GLN A 178 1.58 -26.60 22.94
C GLN A 178 0.82 -26.39 21.61
N HIS A 179 1.53 -26.03 20.54
CA HIS A 179 0.97 -25.63 19.25
C HIS A 179 1.69 -26.31 18.09
N ASP A 180 1.00 -26.42 16.96
CA ASP A 180 1.55 -27.00 15.73
C ASP A 180 2.80 -26.24 15.25
N THR A 181 3.92 -26.97 15.16
CA THR A 181 5.22 -26.45 14.72
C THR A 181 5.44 -26.56 13.21
N SER A 182 4.47 -27.10 12.46
CA SER A 182 4.50 -27.21 11.01
C SER A 182 4.61 -25.83 10.33
N PHE A 183 5.35 -25.76 9.23
CA PHE A 183 5.41 -24.56 8.38
C PHE A 183 4.33 -24.66 7.30
N HIS A 184 3.16 -24.04 7.54
CA HIS A 184 1.97 -24.24 6.72
C HIS A 184 2.12 -23.65 5.31
N ILE A 185 1.30 -24.12 4.36
CA ILE A 185 1.30 -23.61 2.98
C ILE A 185 1.11 -22.09 2.95
N ALA A 186 0.21 -21.54 3.77
CA ALA A 186 0.02 -20.09 3.88
C ALA A 186 1.29 -19.34 4.33
N ASP A 187 2.11 -19.95 5.18
CA ASP A 187 3.35 -19.34 5.69
C ASP A 187 4.46 -19.41 4.63
N GLN A 188 4.54 -20.53 3.91
CA GLN A 188 5.40 -20.68 2.72
C GLN A 188 5.05 -19.65 1.64
N GLN A 189 3.76 -19.37 1.45
CA GLN A 189 3.25 -18.37 0.49
C GLN A 189 3.54 -16.93 0.93
N ALA A 190 3.38 -16.63 2.23
CA ALA A 190 3.80 -15.35 2.81
C ALA A 190 5.32 -15.11 2.64
N LEU A 191 6.14 -16.15 2.82
CA LEU A 191 7.59 -16.09 2.62
C LEU A 191 7.95 -15.86 1.15
N CYS A 192 7.34 -16.61 0.23
CA CYS A 192 7.51 -16.45 -1.21
C CYS A 192 7.15 -15.03 -1.66
N SER A 193 5.98 -14.54 -1.23
CA SER A 193 5.51 -13.17 -1.48
C SER A 193 6.53 -12.12 -1.01
N LEU A 194 6.99 -12.22 0.24
CA LEU A 194 7.91 -11.26 0.84
C LEU A 194 9.28 -11.23 0.13
N LEU A 195 9.90 -12.39 -0.11
CA LEU A 195 11.21 -12.49 -0.75
C LEU A 195 11.18 -11.98 -2.19
N CYS A 196 10.14 -12.34 -2.95
CA CYS A 196 10.01 -11.89 -4.33
C CYS A 196 9.62 -10.41 -4.43
N PHE A 197 8.82 -9.86 -3.50
CA PHE A 197 8.56 -8.42 -3.41
C PHE A 197 9.86 -7.65 -3.13
N VAL A 198 10.68 -8.10 -2.19
CA VAL A 198 12.00 -7.48 -1.91
C VAL A 198 12.92 -7.56 -3.14
N SER A 199 12.91 -8.67 -3.88
CA SER A 199 13.66 -8.80 -5.14
C SER A 199 13.17 -7.85 -6.23
N GLY A 200 11.85 -7.68 -6.38
CA GLY A 200 11.26 -6.70 -7.28
C GLY A 200 11.62 -5.25 -6.91
N ALA A 201 11.58 -4.93 -5.61
CA ALA A 201 12.04 -3.64 -5.10
C ALA A 201 13.55 -3.43 -5.34
N PHE A 202 14.36 -4.49 -5.28
CA PHE A 202 15.78 -4.42 -5.60
C PHE A 202 16.04 -4.15 -7.10
N ILE A 203 15.29 -4.78 -8.01
CA ILE A 203 15.30 -4.44 -9.45
C ILE A 203 14.97 -2.95 -9.65
N GLY A 204 14.06 -2.41 -8.83
CA GLY A 204 13.71 -0.99 -8.86
C GLY A 204 14.86 -0.02 -8.54
N ARG A 205 15.97 -0.51 -7.98
CA ARG A 205 17.21 0.25 -7.79
C ARG A 205 18.00 0.51 -9.06
N ILE A 206 17.71 -0.17 -10.18
CA ILE A 206 18.37 0.11 -11.47
C ILE A 206 18.09 1.57 -11.92
N GLY A 207 16.96 2.15 -11.50
CA GLY A 207 16.66 3.56 -11.62
C GLY A 207 17.64 4.52 -10.93
N ASP A 208 18.48 4.05 -9.99
CA ASP A 208 19.59 4.85 -9.42
C ASP A 208 20.64 5.20 -10.49
N LYS A 209 20.80 4.34 -11.52
CA LYS A 209 21.77 4.51 -12.62
C LYS A 209 21.19 5.17 -13.86
N ILE A 210 19.89 4.98 -14.10
CA ILE A 210 19.18 5.52 -15.30
C ILE A 210 18.54 6.89 -15.01
N GLY A 211 18.27 7.21 -13.74
CA GLY A 211 17.52 8.39 -13.32
C GLY A 211 16.07 8.04 -13.01
N CYS A 212 15.72 8.06 -11.72
CA CYS A 212 14.46 7.51 -11.20
C CYS A 212 13.18 8.18 -11.72
N LYS A 213 13.29 9.38 -12.31
CA LYS A 213 12.15 10.17 -12.82
C LYS A 213 12.17 10.34 -14.34
N THR A 214 13.08 9.66 -15.05
CA THR A 214 13.15 9.70 -16.51
C THR A 214 11.98 8.95 -17.14
N ARG A 215 11.48 9.41 -18.30
CA ARG A 215 10.47 8.66 -19.08
C ARG A 215 10.94 7.24 -19.40
N ALA A 216 12.23 7.08 -19.74
CA ALA A 216 12.87 5.80 -20.00
C ALA A 216 12.70 4.82 -18.84
N TRP A 217 13.13 5.21 -17.63
CA TRP A 217 13.04 4.34 -16.47
C TRP A 217 11.59 4.02 -16.07
N LEU A 218 10.71 5.02 -16.10
CA LEU A 218 9.32 4.83 -15.70
C LEU A 218 8.57 3.90 -16.68
N THR A 219 8.79 4.07 -17.98
CA THR A 219 8.26 3.17 -19.03
C THR A 219 8.84 1.77 -18.87
N LEU A 220 10.17 1.63 -18.85
CA LEU A 220 10.86 0.33 -18.78
C LEU A 220 10.51 -0.45 -17.50
N GLY A 221 10.51 0.21 -16.35
CA GLY A 221 10.14 -0.41 -15.09
C GLY A 221 8.67 -0.83 -15.05
N THR A 222 7.78 -0.13 -15.75
CA THR A 222 6.37 -0.59 -15.91
C THR A 222 6.27 -1.77 -16.89
N LEU A 223 7.08 -1.80 -17.96
CA LEU A 223 7.15 -2.97 -18.86
C LEU A 223 7.68 -4.22 -18.13
N ILE A 224 8.65 -4.08 -17.22
CA ILE A 224 9.12 -5.20 -16.37
C ILE A 224 7.99 -5.68 -15.43
N GLN A 225 7.25 -4.78 -14.79
CA GLN A 225 6.04 -5.13 -14.02
C GLN A 225 4.98 -5.85 -14.90
N THR A 226 4.83 -5.42 -16.16
CA THR A 226 3.93 -6.05 -17.13
C THR A 226 4.38 -7.47 -17.45
N LEU A 227 5.66 -7.68 -17.76
CA LEU A 227 6.24 -9.00 -18.04
C LEU A 227 6.11 -9.95 -16.84
N PHE A 228 6.34 -9.48 -15.62
CA PHE A 228 6.07 -10.27 -14.41
C PHE A 228 4.58 -10.59 -14.26
N THR A 229 3.67 -9.64 -14.52
CA THR A 229 2.22 -9.91 -14.44
C THR A 229 1.77 -10.91 -15.51
N ILE A 230 2.36 -10.89 -16.71
CA ILE A 230 2.17 -11.91 -17.76
C ILE A 230 2.71 -13.28 -17.31
N GLY A 231 3.91 -13.33 -16.71
CA GLY A 231 4.48 -14.55 -16.14
C GLY A 231 3.56 -15.16 -15.06
N GLY A 232 2.97 -14.34 -14.21
CA GLY A 232 1.93 -14.74 -13.26
C GLY A 232 0.68 -15.30 -13.95
N ALA A 233 0.13 -14.59 -14.93
CA ALA A 233 -1.05 -15.01 -15.69
C ALA A 233 -0.86 -16.36 -16.39
N ILE A 234 0.29 -16.58 -17.04
CA ILE A 234 0.63 -17.82 -17.75
C ILE A 234 0.83 -18.96 -16.75
N THR A 235 1.60 -18.75 -15.68
CA THR A 235 1.89 -19.81 -14.70
C THR A 235 0.65 -20.28 -13.95
N ILE A 236 -0.28 -19.37 -13.59
CA ILE A 236 -1.51 -19.80 -12.93
C ILE A 236 -2.49 -20.47 -13.88
N TRP A 237 -2.55 -20.03 -15.15
CA TRP A 237 -3.33 -20.71 -16.19
C TRP A 237 -2.82 -22.13 -16.45
N GLN A 238 -1.49 -22.33 -16.49
CA GLN A 238 -0.87 -23.66 -16.64
C GLN A 238 -0.94 -24.51 -15.37
N SER A 239 -1.14 -23.91 -14.19
CA SER A 239 -1.18 -24.64 -12.92
C SER A 239 -2.45 -25.48 -12.71
N GLY A 240 -3.53 -25.18 -13.45
CA GLY A 240 -4.85 -25.78 -13.23
C GLY A 240 -5.53 -25.44 -11.90
N SER A 241 -4.92 -24.58 -11.08
CA SER A 241 -5.39 -24.24 -9.72
C SER A 241 -6.69 -23.43 -9.71
N GLY A 242 -7.44 -23.53 -8.62
CA GLY A 242 -8.66 -22.75 -8.40
C GLY A 242 -8.39 -21.24 -8.35
N SER A 243 -9.41 -20.44 -8.69
CA SER A 243 -9.27 -18.97 -8.69
C SER A 243 -9.73 -18.29 -7.39
N VAL A 244 -10.50 -19.02 -6.57
CA VAL A 244 -11.01 -18.60 -5.27
C VAL A 244 -10.93 -19.82 -4.34
N ALA A 245 -10.59 -19.61 -3.06
CA ALA A 245 -10.60 -20.64 -2.03
C ALA A 245 -11.88 -20.54 -1.18
N ASP A 246 -12.57 -21.66 -0.98
CA ASP A 246 -13.78 -21.71 -0.16
C ASP A 246 -13.50 -21.55 1.34
N ASN A 247 -12.31 -21.95 1.81
CA ASN A 247 -11.94 -21.92 3.21
C ASN A 247 -10.47 -21.51 3.42
N ARG A 248 -10.19 -20.81 4.53
CA ARG A 248 -8.83 -20.38 4.92
C ARG A 248 -7.84 -21.51 5.21
N GLY A 249 -8.34 -22.72 5.49
CA GLY A 249 -7.52 -23.91 5.71
C GLY A 249 -7.12 -24.66 4.43
N ASP A 250 -7.76 -24.36 3.30
CA ASP A 250 -7.54 -25.05 2.02
C ASP A 250 -7.31 -24.02 0.89
N PRO A 251 -6.06 -23.55 0.71
CA PRO A 251 -5.74 -22.55 -0.30
C PRO A 251 -5.83 -23.15 -1.72
N ALA A 252 -6.59 -22.49 -2.59
CA ALA A 252 -6.86 -22.93 -3.97
C ALA A 252 -5.60 -23.01 -4.84
N TRP A 253 -4.52 -22.33 -4.43
CA TRP A 253 -3.19 -22.47 -4.98
C TRP A 253 -2.31 -23.21 -3.97
N ASN A 254 -1.78 -24.37 -4.34
CA ASN A 254 -0.92 -25.19 -3.47
C ASN A 254 0.25 -25.87 -4.22
N ASN A 255 0.29 -25.76 -5.56
CA ASN A 255 1.30 -26.39 -6.41
C ASN A 255 2.43 -25.43 -6.84
N THR A 256 3.53 -25.99 -7.35
CA THR A 256 4.76 -25.26 -7.70
C THR A 256 4.53 -24.12 -8.69
N LEU A 257 3.72 -24.32 -9.73
CA LEU A 257 3.44 -23.27 -10.72
C LEU A 257 2.71 -22.08 -10.09
N SER A 258 1.81 -22.33 -9.15
CA SER A 258 1.11 -21.26 -8.43
C SER A 258 2.03 -20.52 -7.44
N PHE A 259 3.03 -21.18 -6.86
CA PHE A 259 4.11 -20.49 -6.15
C PHE A 259 4.94 -19.58 -7.08
N VAL A 260 5.22 -20.01 -8.31
CA VAL A 260 5.87 -19.14 -9.32
C VAL A 260 4.96 -17.95 -9.69
N THR A 261 3.64 -18.13 -9.73
CA THR A 261 2.68 -17.01 -9.86
C THR A 261 2.83 -16.01 -8.73
N ILE A 262 2.81 -16.45 -7.47
CA ILE A 262 2.98 -15.58 -6.29
C ILE A 262 4.29 -14.80 -6.39
N GLY A 263 5.39 -15.49 -6.73
CA GLY A 263 6.70 -14.85 -6.90
C GLY A 263 6.68 -13.75 -7.96
N PHE A 264 6.15 -14.03 -9.15
CA PHE A 264 6.05 -13.04 -10.23
C PHE A 264 5.19 -11.83 -9.85
N ILE A 265 3.96 -12.04 -9.37
CA ILE A 265 3.07 -10.90 -9.06
C ILE A 265 3.58 -10.08 -7.88
N SER A 266 4.20 -10.70 -6.87
CA SER A 266 4.82 -10.00 -5.75
C SER A 266 6.04 -9.19 -6.18
N ALA A 267 6.88 -9.73 -7.08
CA ALA A 267 8.00 -8.99 -7.67
C ALA A 267 7.51 -7.78 -8.51
N SER A 268 6.39 -7.93 -9.23
CA SER A 268 5.73 -6.78 -9.89
C SER A 268 5.31 -5.71 -8.88
N MET A 269 4.71 -6.09 -7.75
CA MET A 269 4.26 -5.13 -6.74
C MET A 269 5.43 -4.45 -6.00
N GLY A 270 6.52 -5.17 -5.74
CA GLY A 270 7.75 -4.60 -5.16
C GLY A 270 8.40 -3.55 -6.05
N LEU A 271 8.51 -3.85 -7.35
CA LEU A 271 9.01 -2.91 -8.36
C LEU A 271 8.11 -1.67 -8.49
N GLN A 272 6.79 -1.86 -8.50
CA GLN A 272 5.82 -0.76 -8.51
C GLN A 272 5.97 0.15 -7.29
N GLY A 273 6.03 -0.43 -6.08
CA GLY A 273 6.07 0.30 -4.82
C GLY A 273 7.29 1.20 -4.68
N ILE A 274 8.49 0.70 -5.04
CA ILE A 274 9.72 1.50 -4.99
C ILE A 274 9.75 2.58 -6.08
N MET A 275 9.24 2.31 -7.28
CA MET A 275 9.12 3.33 -8.35
C MET A 275 8.14 4.45 -7.94
N GLY A 276 6.97 4.10 -7.39
CA GLY A 276 6.03 5.06 -6.83
C GLY A 276 6.65 5.92 -5.73
N LYS A 277 7.33 5.30 -4.75
CA LYS A 277 8.00 6.02 -3.66
C LYS A 277 9.07 6.99 -4.18
N ARG A 278 9.85 6.61 -5.19
CA ARG A 278 10.95 7.41 -5.76
C ARG A 278 10.50 8.65 -6.54
N LEU A 279 9.23 8.71 -6.96
CA LEU A 279 8.66 9.94 -7.53
C LEU A 279 8.46 11.04 -6.47
N ASN A 280 8.33 10.66 -5.19
CA ASN A 280 8.16 11.53 -4.02
C ASN A 280 6.98 12.52 -4.18
N THR A 281 5.78 11.97 -4.28
CA THR A 281 4.51 12.71 -4.40
C THR A 281 3.57 12.36 -3.23
N GLN A 282 2.39 12.96 -3.20
CA GLN A 282 1.32 12.65 -2.24
C GLN A 282 0.78 11.20 -2.33
N PHE A 283 1.16 10.45 -3.36
CA PHE A 283 1.00 9.00 -3.44
C PHE A 283 2.18 8.32 -2.73
N THR A 284 2.35 8.60 -1.42
CA THR A 284 3.57 8.38 -0.62
C THR A 284 4.23 7.02 -0.86
N THR A 285 3.43 5.97 -1.00
CA THR A 285 3.75 4.80 -1.84
C THR A 285 2.44 4.30 -2.46
N THR A 286 2.49 3.81 -3.69
CA THR A 286 1.29 3.29 -4.39
C THR A 286 0.85 1.91 -3.87
N VAL A 287 1.56 1.36 -2.89
CA VAL A 287 1.31 0.04 -2.28
C VAL A 287 0.84 0.14 -0.82
N VAL A 288 1.54 0.85 0.06
CA VAL A 288 1.22 0.89 1.50
C VAL A 288 0.34 2.10 1.83
N LEU A 289 -0.96 1.97 1.61
CA LEU A 289 -1.92 3.07 1.79
C LEU A 289 -2.28 3.36 3.26
N THR A 290 -1.85 2.57 4.24
CA THR A 290 -2.07 2.87 5.67
C THR A 290 -1.49 4.23 6.06
N THR A 291 -0.30 4.57 5.54
CA THR A 291 0.29 5.91 5.72
C THR A 291 -0.58 6.98 5.07
N THR A 292 -1.08 6.74 3.85
CA THR A 292 -1.98 7.65 3.12
C THR A 292 -3.32 7.88 3.83
N TRP A 293 -3.87 6.87 4.51
CA TRP A 293 -5.04 7.02 5.39
C TRP A 293 -4.73 7.93 6.59
N CYS A 294 -3.63 7.70 7.30
CA CYS A 294 -3.22 8.55 8.42
C CYS A 294 -2.95 10.00 7.97
N GLU A 295 -2.18 10.18 6.89
CA GLU A 295 -1.90 11.48 6.29
C GLU A 295 -3.21 12.23 5.92
N LEU A 296 -4.17 11.54 5.31
CA LEU A 296 -5.48 12.11 4.94
C LEU A 296 -6.27 12.57 6.18
N MET A 297 -6.25 11.81 7.27
CA MET A 297 -6.92 12.21 8.51
C MET A 297 -6.22 13.39 9.21
N THR A 298 -4.94 13.62 8.92
CA THR A 298 -4.20 14.80 9.38
C THR A 298 -4.27 16.03 8.46
N GLU A 299 -4.94 15.96 7.30
CA GLU A 299 -5.05 17.09 6.36
C GLU A 299 -5.82 18.27 6.97
N PRO A 300 -5.21 19.46 7.16
CA PRO A 300 -5.90 20.61 7.77
C PRO A 300 -7.09 21.14 6.95
N GLN A 301 -7.25 20.70 5.71
CA GLN A 301 -8.33 21.08 4.79
C GLN A 301 -9.22 19.89 4.38
N LEU A 302 -9.22 18.80 5.16
CA LEU A 302 -10.00 17.58 4.91
C LEU A 302 -11.47 17.89 4.55
N PHE A 303 -12.16 18.68 5.37
CA PHE A 303 -13.59 18.99 5.21
C PHE A 303 -13.92 20.12 4.22
N ASN A 304 -12.92 20.71 3.54
CA ASN A 304 -13.13 21.79 2.58
C ASN A 304 -13.63 21.29 1.21
N PHE A 305 -14.75 20.56 1.18
CA PHE A 305 -15.27 19.86 0.00
C PHE A 305 -15.59 20.77 -1.20
N ARG A 306 -15.85 22.07 -0.96
CA ARG A 306 -16.16 23.07 -2.00
C ARG A 306 -14.94 23.57 -2.79
N ARG A 307 -13.73 23.12 -2.46
CA ARG A 307 -12.47 23.51 -3.11
C ARG A 307 -11.61 22.28 -3.39
N LEU A 308 -10.98 22.24 -4.55
CA LEU A 308 -9.93 21.25 -4.85
C LEU A 308 -8.67 21.55 -4.01
N VAL A 309 -8.18 20.54 -3.30
CA VAL A 309 -7.02 20.58 -2.42
C VAL A 309 -6.14 19.39 -2.78
N VAL A 310 -5.15 19.63 -3.63
CA VAL A 310 -4.29 18.59 -4.25
C VAL A 310 -3.72 17.59 -3.23
N ALA A 311 -3.33 18.07 -2.04
CA ALA A 311 -2.80 17.23 -0.97
C ALA A 311 -3.82 16.24 -0.39
N ARG A 312 -5.09 16.65 -0.24
CA ARG A 312 -6.21 15.79 0.17
C ARG A 312 -6.67 14.89 -0.98
N ASP A 313 -6.93 15.50 -2.14
CA ASP A 313 -7.63 14.86 -3.24
C ASP A 313 -6.82 13.71 -3.85
N HIS A 314 -5.49 13.85 -3.95
CA HIS A 314 -4.63 12.74 -4.37
C HIS A 314 -4.66 11.54 -3.40
N LYS A 315 -4.79 11.78 -2.09
CA LYS A 315 -4.87 10.71 -1.08
C LYS A 315 -6.24 10.01 -1.13
N VAL A 316 -7.32 10.77 -1.28
CA VAL A 316 -8.67 10.23 -1.52
C VAL A 316 -8.70 9.39 -2.81
N MET A 317 -8.12 9.89 -3.90
CA MET A 317 -8.04 9.16 -5.18
C MET A 317 -7.21 7.89 -5.08
N ALA A 318 -6.08 7.89 -4.36
CA ALA A 318 -5.28 6.69 -4.11
C ALA A 318 -6.10 5.60 -3.41
N ILE A 319 -6.79 5.96 -2.31
CA ILE A 319 -7.64 5.06 -1.52
C ILE A 319 -8.81 4.53 -2.36
N LEU A 320 -9.52 5.41 -3.05
CA LEU A 320 -10.68 5.08 -3.86
C LEU A 320 -10.31 4.15 -5.03
N PHE A 321 -9.22 4.43 -5.75
CA PHE A 321 -8.82 3.59 -6.88
C PHE A 321 -8.26 2.24 -6.45
N LEU A 322 -7.62 2.13 -5.27
CA LEU A 322 -7.28 0.82 -4.72
C LEU A 322 -8.53 -0.02 -4.44
N PHE A 323 -9.56 0.58 -3.83
CA PHE A 323 -10.84 -0.10 -3.59
C PHE A 323 -11.51 -0.53 -4.91
N ILE A 324 -11.59 0.36 -5.90
CA ILE A 324 -12.17 0.07 -7.23
C ILE A 324 -11.37 -1.04 -7.94
N GLY A 325 -10.03 -1.03 -7.85
CA GLY A 325 -9.17 -2.07 -8.41
C GLY A 325 -9.46 -3.44 -7.82
N GLY A 326 -9.55 -3.53 -6.48
CA GLY A 326 -9.89 -4.78 -5.81
C GLY A 326 -11.31 -5.26 -6.11
N PHE A 327 -12.29 -4.34 -6.15
CA PHE A 327 -13.68 -4.65 -6.51
C PHE A 327 -13.79 -5.19 -7.95
N ILE A 328 -13.21 -4.50 -8.94
CA ILE A 328 -13.28 -4.91 -10.35
C ILE A 328 -12.55 -6.24 -10.56
N SER A 329 -11.37 -6.41 -9.96
CA SER A 329 -10.63 -7.67 -9.99
C SER A 329 -11.47 -8.83 -9.45
N ARG A 330 -12.03 -8.68 -8.24
CA ARG A 330 -12.89 -9.71 -7.64
C ARG A 330 -14.15 -9.97 -8.45
N ALA A 331 -14.76 -8.95 -9.06
CA ALA A 331 -15.97 -9.10 -9.87
C ALA A 331 -15.75 -9.88 -11.18
N ILE A 332 -14.58 -9.77 -11.81
CA ILE A 332 -14.25 -10.55 -13.02
C ILE A 332 -13.63 -11.92 -12.71
N LEU A 333 -13.05 -12.10 -11.52
CA LEU A 333 -12.37 -13.34 -11.11
C LEU A 333 -13.23 -14.60 -11.25
N ASP A 334 -14.50 -14.56 -10.85
CA ASP A 334 -15.43 -15.70 -10.97
C ASP A 334 -15.84 -16.00 -12.43
N LYS A 335 -15.48 -15.13 -13.40
CA LYS A 335 -15.90 -15.23 -14.81
C LYS A 335 -14.76 -15.62 -15.75
N ILE A 336 -13.53 -15.17 -15.49
CA ILE A 336 -12.36 -15.42 -16.35
C ILE A 336 -11.18 -16.10 -15.62
N GLY A 337 -11.33 -16.38 -14.32
CA GLY A 337 -10.33 -17.03 -13.49
C GLY A 337 -9.06 -16.18 -13.27
N SER A 338 -8.18 -16.65 -12.38
CA SER A 338 -6.96 -15.91 -12.02
C SER A 338 -6.05 -15.63 -13.21
N GLY A 339 -5.94 -16.56 -14.17
CA GLY A 339 -5.15 -16.36 -15.39
C GLY A 339 -5.70 -15.25 -16.27
N GLY A 340 -7.01 -15.25 -16.52
CA GLY A 340 -7.68 -14.18 -17.28
C GLY A 340 -7.61 -12.83 -16.58
N THR A 341 -7.86 -12.79 -15.26
CA THR A 341 -7.82 -11.56 -14.47
C THR A 341 -6.41 -10.96 -14.43
N LEU A 342 -5.36 -11.76 -14.20
CA LEU A 342 -3.98 -11.28 -14.30
C LEU A 342 -3.61 -10.84 -15.73
N GLY A 343 -4.15 -11.49 -16.76
CA GLY A 343 -4.03 -11.05 -18.16
C GLY A 343 -4.62 -9.67 -18.42
N VAL A 344 -5.82 -9.38 -17.89
CA VAL A 344 -6.42 -8.04 -17.90
C VAL A 344 -5.54 -7.04 -17.14
N GLY A 345 -5.02 -7.42 -15.98
CA GLY A 345 -4.07 -6.61 -15.20
C GLY A 345 -2.80 -6.27 -15.98
N ALA A 346 -2.24 -7.22 -16.74
CA ALA A 346 -1.10 -6.97 -17.63
C ALA A 346 -1.44 -5.99 -18.75
N GLY A 347 -2.63 -6.09 -19.36
CA GLY A 347 -3.11 -5.11 -20.34
C GLY A 347 -3.19 -3.69 -19.78
N ILE A 348 -3.71 -3.54 -18.56
CA ILE A 348 -3.77 -2.25 -17.85
C ILE A 348 -2.36 -1.73 -17.56
N ARG A 349 -1.42 -2.57 -17.10
CA ARG A 349 -0.01 -2.18 -16.91
C ARG A 349 0.67 -1.73 -18.20
N LEU A 350 0.38 -2.37 -19.33
CA LEU A 350 0.92 -1.98 -20.64
C LEU A 350 0.45 -0.57 -21.04
N ILE A 351 -0.82 -0.23 -20.78
CA ILE A 351 -1.35 1.13 -20.98
C ILE A 351 -0.62 2.13 -20.07
N ILE A 352 -0.45 1.82 -18.79
CA ILE A 352 0.29 2.68 -17.84
C ILE A 352 1.75 2.87 -18.29
N ALA A 353 2.39 1.84 -18.85
CA ALA A 353 3.77 1.91 -19.34
C ALA A 353 3.92 2.98 -20.42
N PHE A 354 3.05 2.99 -21.43
CA PHE A 354 3.07 4.01 -22.48
C PHE A 354 2.56 5.39 -21.99
N TRP A 355 1.69 5.44 -20.98
CA TRP A 355 1.24 6.70 -20.37
C TRP A 355 2.42 7.52 -19.81
N TRP A 356 3.46 6.87 -19.26
CA TRP A 356 4.67 7.58 -18.80
C TRP A 356 5.39 8.38 -19.88
N LEU A 357 5.24 8.01 -21.17
CA LEU A 357 5.79 8.77 -22.28
C LEU A 357 5.05 10.11 -22.51
N LEU A 358 3.76 10.14 -22.20
CA LEU A 358 2.88 11.29 -22.43
C LEU A 358 2.98 12.35 -21.31
N ILE A 359 3.61 12.02 -20.18
CA ILE A 359 3.74 12.98 -19.07
C ILE A 359 4.69 14.13 -19.47
N PRO A 360 4.32 15.40 -19.22
CA PRO A 360 5.19 16.54 -19.49
C PRO A 360 6.55 16.42 -18.79
N ALA A 361 7.59 16.90 -19.45
CA ALA A 361 8.90 17.01 -18.83
C ALA A 361 8.90 18.15 -17.80
N LYS A 362 9.68 17.99 -16.73
CA LYS A 362 9.91 19.03 -15.73
C LYS A 362 10.51 20.25 -16.42
N LYS A 363 9.79 21.38 -16.42
CA LYS A 363 10.31 22.65 -16.94
C LYS A 363 11.59 23.01 -16.16
N ALA A 364 12.63 23.40 -16.89
CA ALA A 364 13.79 24.03 -16.26
C ALA A 364 13.31 25.30 -15.55
N ALA A 365 13.68 25.48 -14.28
CA ALA A 365 13.41 26.73 -13.58
C ALA A 365 14.23 27.83 -14.26
N GLN A 366 13.55 28.84 -14.82
CA GLN A 366 14.21 30.08 -15.19
C GLN A 366 14.73 30.71 -13.90
N LYS A 367 16.04 31.00 -13.88
CA LYS A 367 16.75 31.66 -12.78
C LYS A 367 16.78 33.16 -13.00
#